data_AF-A0A101XE23-F1
#
_entry.id   AF-A0A101XE23-F1
#
_cell.length_a   1.000
_cell.length_b   1.000
_cell.length_c   1.000
_cell.angle_alpha   90.00
_cell.angle_beta   90.00
_cell.angle_gamma   90.00
#
_symmetry.space_group_name_H-M   'P 1'
#
loop_
_entity.id
_entity.type
_entity.pdbx_description
1 polymer ?
#
loop_
_entity_poly.entity_id
_entity_poly.type
_entity_poly.pdbx_seq_one_letter_code
_entity_poly.pdbx_strand_id
1 'polypeptide(L)' 'MNTKPLVYGLSAVAVVLGLLFLISTISAPSLDPVIFARDLATSVLAIALGVLAPILIRRFTRE' A
#
# COMPACT_ATOMS: atom_id res chain seq x y z
N MET A 1 -17.01 -14.34 12.16
CA MET A 1 -16.73 -12.89 12.04
C MET A 1 -16.57 -12.55 10.57
N ASN A 2 -17.31 -11.57 10.04
CA ASN A 2 -17.21 -11.18 8.63
C ASN A 2 -15.98 -10.26 8.46
N THR A 3 -14.83 -10.83 8.10
CA THR A 3 -13.54 -10.12 7.98
C THR A 3 -13.41 -9.32 6.68
N LYS A 4 -14.30 -9.55 5.71
CA LYS A 4 -14.35 -8.85 4.42
C LYS A 4 -14.33 -7.31 4.55
N PRO A 5 -15.25 -6.66 5.29
CA PRO A 5 -15.24 -5.20 5.43
C PRO A 5 -13.97 -4.64 6.07
N LEU A 6 -13.38 -5.38 7.03
CA LEU A 6 -12.12 -5.00 7.65
C LEU A 6 -10.98 -4.98 6.61
N VAL A 7 -10.90 -6.00 5.75
CA VAL A 7 -9.87 -6.09 4.71
C VAL A 7 -10.02 -4.98 3.67
N TYR A 8 -11.23 -4.63 3.25
CA TYR A 8 -11.44 -3.48 2.36
C TYR A 8 -11.05 -2.16 3.02
N GLY A 9 -11.39 -1.98 4.29
CA GLY A 9 -11.01 -0.77 5.05
C GLY A 9 -9.49 -0.62 5.16
N LEU A 10 -8.80 -1.68 5.60
CA LEU A 10 -7.35 -1.69 5.73
C LEU A 10 -6.63 -1.57 4.39
N SER A 11 -7.17 -2.18 3.34
CA SER A 11 -6.71 -2.04 1.95
C SER A 11 -6.78 -0.58 1.49
N ALA A 12 -7.91 0.09 1.68
CA ALA A 12 -8.07 1.49 1.32
C ALA A 12 -7.08 2.39 2.07
N VAL A 13 -6.91 2.16 3.37
CA VAL A 13 -5.93 2.89 4.19
C VAL A 13 -4.51 2.67 3.68
N ALA A 14 -4.14 1.43 3.35
CA ALA A 14 -2.82 1.11 2.82
C ALA A 14 -2.53 1.82 1.49
N VAL A 15 -3.51 1.89 0.58
CA VAL A 15 -3.37 2.61 -0.69
C VAL A 15 -3.20 4.12 -0.46
N VAL A 16 -4.04 4.72 0.39
CA VAL A 16 -3.97 6.16 0.68
C VAL A 16 -2.63 6.52 1.32
N LEU A 17 -2.20 5.77 2.32
CA LEU A 17 -0.90 6.00 2.97
C LEU A 17 0.26 5.78 2.00
N GLY A 18 0.20 4.72 1.19
CA GLY A 18 1.22 4.45 0.17
C GLY A 18 1.35 5.59 -0.85
N LEU A 19 0.23 6.14 -1.32
CA LEU A 19 0.22 7.30 -2.21
C LEU A 19 0.77 8.56 -1.54
N LEU A 20 0.38 8.85 -0.30
CA LEU A 20 0.91 9.99 0.45
C LEU A 20 2.42 9.88 0.66
N PHE A 21 2.92 8.69 1.02
CA PHE A 21 4.35 8.43 1.12
C PHE A 21 5.05 8.60 -0.22
N LEU A 22 4.50 8.08 -1.31
CA LEU A 22 5.08 8.22 -2.65
C LEU A 22 5.20 9.70 -3.05
N ILE A 23 4.14 10.47 -2.85
CA ILE A 23 4.13 11.92 -3.10
C ILE A 23 5.20 12.61 -2.24
N SER A 24 5.31 12.24 -0.95
CA SER A 24 6.31 12.79 -0.05
C SER A 24 7.74 12.50 -0.51
N THR A 25 8.02 11.25 -0.90
CA THR A 25 9.34 10.81 -1.37
C THR A 25 9.76 11.54 -2.65
N ILE A 26 8.83 11.83 -3.55
CA ILE A 26 9.10 12.57 -4.79
C ILE A 26 9.21 14.07 -4.54
N SER A 27 8.38 14.61 -3.64
CA SER A 27 8.30 16.06 -3.39
C SER A 27 9.42 16.57 -2.49
N ALA A 28 9.92 15.74 -1.58
CA ALA A 28 11.04 16.04 -0.69
C ALA A 28 12.03 14.87 -0.67
N PRO A 29 12.77 14.64 -1.78
CA PRO A 29 13.66 13.49 -1.89
C PRO A 29 14.82 13.58 -0.90
N SER A 30 15.19 12.44 -0.30
CA SER A 30 16.36 12.35 0.55
C SER A 30 17.65 12.52 -0.26
N LEU A 31 18.64 13.20 0.32
CA LEU A 31 19.97 13.37 -0.29
C LEU A 31 20.76 12.04 -0.36
N ASP A 32 20.40 11.07 0.47
CA ASP A 32 20.95 9.72 0.43
C ASP A 32 20.15 8.85 -0.57
N PRO A 33 20.80 8.31 -1.62
CA PRO A 33 20.15 7.46 -2.63
C PRO A 33 19.58 6.15 -2.07
N VAL A 34 20.19 5.59 -1.02
CA VAL A 34 19.76 4.33 -0.41
C VAL A 34 18.45 4.54 0.35
N ILE A 35 18.34 5.66 1.07
CA ILE A 35 17.13 6.05 1.80
C ILE A 35 16.01 6.34 0.79
N PHE A 36 16.31 7.05 -0.30
CA PHE A 36 15.33 7.34 -1.35
C PHE A 36 14.78 6.06 -1.98
N ALA A 37 15.65 5.11 -2.33
CA ALA A 37 15.24 3.84 -2.91
C ALA A 37 14.36 3.02 -1.96
N ARG A 38 14.67 3.01 -0.65
CA ARG A 38 13.86 2.36 0.37
C ARG A 38 12.48 3.01 0.50
N ASP A 39 12.41 4.33 0.56
CA ASP A 39 11.15 5.06 0.72
C ASP A 39 10.27 4.93 -0.52
N LEU A 40 10.89 4.89 -1.70
CA LEU A 40 10.20 4.61 -2.96
C LEU A 40 9.68 3.17 -3.00
N ALA A 41 10.51 2.18 -2.66
CA ALA A 41 10.11 0.79 -2.65
C ALA A 41 8.97 0.52 -1.65
N THR A 42 9.07 1.07 -0.44
CA THR A 42 8.07 0.89 0.62
C THR A 42 6.72 1.52 0.26
N SER A 43 6.72 2.73 -0.32
CA SER A 43 5.49 3.37 -0.79
C SER A 43 4.82 2.59 -1.92
N VAL A 44 5.60 2.10 -2.89
CA VAL A 44 5.10 1.24 -3.98
C VAL A 44 4.53 -0.08 -3.44
N LEU A 45 5.23 -0.73 -2.50
CA LEU A 45 4.77 -1.96 -1.85
C LEU A 45 3.46 -1.75 -1.09
N ALA A 46 3.31 -0.63 -0.36
CA ALA A 46 2.09 -0.30 0.36
C ALA A 46 0.89 -0.18 -0.60
N ILE A 47 1.06 0.48 -1.73
CA ILE A 47 0.01 0.60 -2.76
C ILE A 47 -0.30 -0.77 -3.36
N ALA A 48 0.74 -1.53 -3.76
CA ALA A 48 0.56 -2.84 -4.38
C ALA A 48 -0.18 -3.81 -3.46
N LEU A 49 0.21 -3.90 -2.19
CA LEU A 49 -0.45 -4.74 -1.18
C LEU A 49 -1.86 -4.25 -0.87
N GLY A 50 -2.04 -2.93 -0.78
CA GLY A 50 -3.35 -2.32 -0.63
C GLY A 50 -4.31 -2.71 -1.75
N VAL A 51 -3.86 -2.72 -3.00
CA VAL A 51 -4.67 -3.14 -4.16
C VAL A 51 -4.86 -4.67 -4.22
N LEU A 52 -3.83 -5.44 -3.88
CA LEU A 52 -3.86 -6.90 -3.95
C LEU A 52 -4.73 -7.53 -2.87
N ALA A 53 -4.72 -7.02 -1.63
CA ALA A 53 -5.50 -7.56 -0.51
C ALA A 53 -7.00 -7.80 -0.83
N PRO A 54 -7.75 -6.83 -1.39
CA PRO A 54 -9.16 -7.03 -1.74
C PRO A 54 -9.35 -7.98 -2.93
N ILE A 55 -8.38 -8.04 -3.85
CA ILE A 55 -8.42 -8.98 -4.98
C ILE A 55 -8.24 -10.41 -4.48
N LEU A 56 -7.25 -10.65 -3.61
CA LEU A 56 -6.99 -11.96 -3.03
C LEU A 56 -8.18 -12.43 -2.20
N ILE A 57 -8.76 -11.60 -1.34
CA ILE A 57 -9.90 -12.03 -0.52
C ILE A 57 -11.16 -12.30 -1.36
N ARG A 58 -11.37 -11.57 -2.46
CA ARG A 58 -12.44 -11.89 -3.43
C ARG A 58 -12.21 -13.24 -4.10
N ARG A 59 -10.95 -13.59 -4.39
CA ARG A 59 -10.59 -14.82 -5.09
C ARG A 59 -10.64 -16.06 -4.19
N PHE A 60 -10.15 -15.95 -2.96
CA PHE A 60 -10.02 -17.10 -2.04
C PHE A 60 -11.19 -17.28 -1.06
N THR A 61 -12.09 -16.29 -0.92
CA THR A 61 -13.31 -16.43 -0.08
C THR A 61 -14.59 -16.57 -0.93
N ARG A 62 -14.43 -16.99 -2.19
CA ARG A 62 -15.53 -17.35 -3.10
C ARG A 62 -15.72 -18.87 -3.25
N GLU A 63 -14.87 -19.67 -2.63
CA GLU A 63 -15.16 -21.07 -2.29
C GLU A 63 -15.98 -21.13 -1.00
#